data_AF-A0A383BEA2-F1
#
_entry.id   AF-A0A383BEA2-F1
#
_cell.length_a   1.000
_cell.length_b   1.000
_cell.length_c   1.000
_cell.angle_alpha   90.00
_cell.angle_beta   90.00
_cell.angle_gamma   90.00
#
_symmetry.space_group_name_H-M   'P 1'
#
loop_
_entity.id
_entity.type
_entity.pdbx_description
1 polymer ?
#
loop_
_entity_poly.entity_id
_entity_poly.type
_entity_poly.pdbx_seq_one_letter_code
_entity_poly.pdbx_strand_id
1 'polypeptide(L)' 'MAKKEAAEEGLMQKVVGLCKRRGFVFQSSEIYGGLKSAYDYGPLGAELKRNLM' A
#
# COMPACT_ATOMS: atom_id res chain seq x y z
N MET A 1 -16.14 14.33 16.63
CA MET A 1 -15.79 13.15 15.79
C MET A 1 -14.94 13.54 14.57
N ALA A 2 -15.19 14.67 13.91
CA ALA A 2 -14.43 15.15 12.74
C ALA A 2 -12.89 15.27 12.85
N LYS A 3 -12.33 15.45 14.06
CA LYS A 3 -10.86 15.59 14.24
C LYS A 3 -10.10 14.27 14.12
N LYS A 4 -10.78 13.12 14.29
CA LYS A 4 -10.15 11.79 14.26
C LYS A 4 -9.98 11.28 12.83
N GLU A 5 -10.95 11.55 11.97
CA GLU A 5 -10.95 11.17 10.55
C GLU A 5 -9.80 11.83 9.76
N ALA A 6 -9.53 13.12 9.99
CA ALA A 6 -8.44 13.84 9.32
C ALA A 6 -7.03 13.30 9.70
N ALA A 7 -6.88 12.79 10.93
CA ALA A 7 -5.62 12.18 11.36
C ALA A 7 -5.41 10.78 10.74
N GLU A 8 -6.50 10.03 10.55
CA GLU A 8 -6.51 8.70 9.93
C GLU A 8 -6.21 8.78 8.43
N GLU A 9 -6.75 9.77 7.72
CA GLU A 9 -6.48 9.98 6.30
C GLU A 9 -4.98 10.29 6.06
N GLY A 10 -4.41 11.17 6.87
CA GLY A 10 -2.97 11.47 6.82
C GLY A 10 -2.09 10.29 7.22
N LEU A 11 -2.55 9.42 8.13
CA LEU A 11 -1.85 8.19 8.49
C LEU A 11 -1.86 7.19 7.34
N MET A 12 -3.01 6.97 6.71
CA MET A 12 -3.15 6.03 5.59
C MET A 12 -2.25 6.41 4.42
N GLN A 13 -2.20 7.69 4.05
CA GLN A 13 -1.30 8.18 3.00
C GLN A 13 0.18 7.94 3.32
N LYS A 14 0.59 8.10 4.59
CA LYS A 14 1.96 7.81 5.03
C LYS A 14 2.30 6.34 4.90
N VAL A 15 1.38 5.45 5.29
CA VAL A 15 1.55 3.99 5.18
C VAL A 15 1.67 3.58 3.72
N VAL A 16 0.76 4.03 2.86
CA VAL A 16 0.80 3.74 1.41
C VAL A 16 2.12 4.25 0.80
N GLY A 17 2.55 5.46 1.15
CA GLY A 17 3.82 6.01 0.69
C GLY A 17 5.04 5.20 1.15
N LEU A 18 5.03 4.67 2.37
CA LEU A 18 6.07 3.78 2.87
C LEU A 18 6.10 2.46 2.09
N CYS A 19 4.93 1.83 1.90
CA CYS A 19 4.80 0.56 1.19
C CYS A 19 5.36 0.65 -0.23
N LYS A 20 5.04 1.73 -0.95
CA LYS A 20 5.54 1.96 -2.32
C LYS A 20 7.05 2.20 -2.35
N ARG A 21 7.60 3.06 -1.47
CA ARG A 21 9.04 3.38 -1.46
C ARG A 21 9.93 2.20 -1.04
N ARG A 22 9.42 1.31 -0.19
CA ARG A 22 10.18 0.17 0.34
C ARG A 22 9.95 -1.13 -0.44
N GLY A 23 9.04 -1.15 -1.40
CA GLY A 23 8.77 -2.35 -2.20
C GLY A 23 7.94 -3.42 -1.48
N PHE A 24 6.94 -2.98 -0.72
CA PHE A 24 5.95 -3.88 -0.12
C PHE A 24 4.77 -4.13 -1.07
N VAL A 25 4.06 -3.08 -1.45
CA VAL A 25 2.82 -3.18 -2.24
C VAL A 25 2.80 -2.08 -3.29
N PHE A 26 2.38 -2.44 -4.50
CA PHE A 26 2.21 -1.56 -5.64
C PHE A 26 0.80 -1.64 -6.20
N GLN A 27 0.36 -0.56 -6.84
CA GLN A 27 -0.88 -0.57 -7.60
C GLN A 27 -0.70 -1.47 -8.82
N SER A 28 -1.57 -2.47 -9.00
CA SER A 28 -1.43 -3.35 -10.16
C SER A 28 -1.69 -2.57 -11.44
N SER A 29 -0.94 -2.88 -12.49
CA SER A 29 -0.99 -2.17 -13.78
C SER A 29 -0.75 -0.65 -13.67
N GLU A 30 0.09 -0.19 -12.74
CA GLU A 30 0.35 1.25 -12.51
C GLU A 30 0.76 1.98 -13.80
N ILE A 31 1.63 1.38 -14.63
CA ILE A 31 2.08 1.97 -15.90
C ILE A 31 0.98 2.08 -16.96
N TYR A 32 -0.16 1.40 -16.75
CA TYR A 32 -1.32 1.39 -17.64
C TYR A 32 -2.53 2.13 -17.02
N GLY A 33 -2.31 2.94 -15.98
CA GLY A 33 -3.37 3.70 -15.32
C GLY A 33 -3.99 3.02 -14.10
N GLY A 34 -3.51 1.83 -13.73
CA GLY A 34 -3.90 1.14 -12.50
C GLY A 34 -5.19 0.32 -12.63
N LEU A 35 -5.18 -0.88 -12.05
CA LEU A 35 -6.36 -1.73 -11.93
C LEU A 35 -6.95 -1.65 -10.52
N LYS A 36 -8.12 -1.01 -10.38
CA LYS A 36 -8.79 -0.87 -9.09
C LYS A 36 -9.00 -2.23 -8.42
N SER A 37 -8.73 -2.29 -7.11
CA SER A 37 -8.83 -3.51 -6.28
C SER A 37 -7.84 -4.63 -6.62
N ALA A 38 -6.84 -4.38 -7.46
CA ALA A 38 -5.73 -5.30 -7.70
C ALA A 38 -4.40 -4.67 -7.27
N TYR A 39 -3.56 -5.46 -6.61
CA TYR A 39 -2.29 -5.03 -6.03
C TYR A 39 -1.21 -6.09 -6.20
N ASP A 40 -0.01 -5.63 -6.52
CA ASP A 40 1.16 -6.47 -6.70
C ASP A 40 2.09 -6.35 -5.49
N TYR A 41 2.57 -7.48 -4.99
CA TYR A 41 3.53 -7.51 -3.88
C TYR A 41 4.95 -7.39 -4.41
N GLY A 42 5.71 -6.44 -3.87
CA GLY A 42 7.14 -6.29 -4.17
C GLY A 42 8.00 -7.32 -3.41
N PRO A 43 9.33 -7.27 -3.54
CA PRO A 43 10.22 -8.25 -2.92
C PRO A 43 10.04 -8.39 -1.40
N LEU A 44 9.96 -7.26 -0.67
CA LEU A 44 9.74 -7.28 0.78
C LEU A 44 8.29 -7.66 1.14
N GLY A 45 7.33 -7.30 0.28
CA GLY A 45 5.92 -7.68 0.47
C GLY A 45 5.68 -9.17 0.29
N ALA A 46 6.37 -9.80 -0.66
CA ALA A 46 6.29 -11.23 -0.90
C ALA A 46 6.85 -12.03 0.29
N GLU A 47 8.02 -11.65 0.80
CA GLU A 47 8.60 -12.27 2.00
C GLU A 47 7.71 -12.05 3.24
N LEU A 48 7.17 -10.83 3.42
CA LEU A 48 6.24 -10.56 4.52
C LEU A 48 4.99 -11.46 4.43
N LYS A 49 4.39 -11.57 3.24
CA LYS A 49 3.23 -12.42 3.01
C LYS A 49 3.54 -13.88 3.31
N ARG A 50 4.68 -14.38 2.80
CA ARG A 50 5.13 -15.76 2.99
C ARG A 50 5.41 -16.10 4.46
N ASN A 51 5.86 -15.15 5.25
CA ASN A 51 6.13 -15.37 6.68
C ASN A 51 4.87 -15.28 7.55
N LEU A 52 3.78 -14.70 7.05
CA LEU A 52 2.52 -14.52 7.77
C LEU A 52 1.45 -15.56 7.40
N MET A 53 1.50 -16.10 6.18
CA MET A 53 0.64 -17.18 5.66
C MET A 53 1.26 -18.55 5.92
#